data_AF-F6PRH7-F1
#
_entry.id   AF-F6PRH7-F1
#
_cell.length_a   1.000
_cell.length_b   1.000
_cell.length_c   1.000
_cell.angle_alpha   90.00
_cell.angle_beta   90.00
_cell.angle_gamma   90.00
#
_symmetry.space_group_name_H-M   'P 1'
#
loop_
_entity.id
_entity.type
_entity.pdbx_description
1 polymer ?
#
loop_
_entity_poly.entity_id
_entity_poly.type
_entity_poly.pdbx_seq_one_letter_code
_entity_poly.pdbx_strand_id
1 'polypeptide(L)'
;MGEYALWVWRGSMGLIMAKSKNHTTHNQSRKWHRNGIKKPRSQRYESLKGVDPKFLRNMRFAKKHNKKGIKKMLANNAKNAASAPAPAAAK
;
A
#
# COMPACT_ATOMS: atom_id res chain seq x y z
N MET A 1 -72.33 -38.23 -1.99
CA MET A 1 -72.03 -38.38 -0.55
C MET A 1 -70.60 -38.88 -0.42
N GLY A 2 -69.73 -38.16 0.29
CA GLY A 2 -68.33 -38.54 0.56
C GLY A 2 -67.29 -37.67 -0.17
N GLU A 3 -67.33 -36.35 -0.04
CA GLU A 3 -66.63 -35.54 0.98
C GLU A 3 -65.19 -35.16 0.60
N TYR A 4 -65.04 -33.86 0.31
CA TYR A 4 -63.78 -33.11 0.24
C TYR A 4 -63.22 -32.96 1.66
N ALA A 5 -62.05 -33.55 1.94
CA ALA A 5 -61.08 -33.17 2.99
C ALA A 5 -60.13 -34.38 3.15
N LEU A 6 -58.82 -34.29 2.89
CA LEU A 6 -57.87 -33.57 3.72
C LEU A 6 -56.59 -33.32 2.91
N TRP A 7 -56.47 -32.10 2.39
CA TRP A 7 -55.20 -31.40 2.55
C TRP A 7 -54.97 -31.19 4.06
N VAL A 8 -53.70 -31.10 4.47
CA VAL A 8 -53.21 -30.98 5.85
C VAL A 8 -52.87 -32.33 6.54
N TRP A 9 -51.67 -32.82 6.26
CA TRP A 9 -50.76 -33.13 7.37
C TRP A 9 -49.49 -32.29 7.23
N ARG A 10 -49.64 -31.07 7.72
CA ARG A 10 -48.57 -30.15 8.11
C ARG A 10 -47.73 -30.82 9.20
N GLY A 11 -46.78 -31.65 8.80
CA GLY A 11 -45.71 -32.14 9.66
C GLY A 11 -44.54 -31.17 9.63
N SER A 12 -44.65 -30.08 10.37
CA SER A 12 -43.50 -29.28 10.80
C SER A 12 -42.62 -30.16 11.69
N MET A 13 -41.82 -31.05 11.09
CA MET A 13 -40.70 -31.67 11.79
C MET A 13 -39.73 -30.54 12.06
N GLY A 14 -39.77 -30.13 13.33
CA GLY A 14 -39.11 -28.96 13.84
C GLY A 14 -37.73 -28.81 13.24
N LEU A 15 -37.44 -27.58 12.82
CA LEU A 15 -36.10 -27.07 12.66
C LEU A 15 -35.33 -27.38 13.94
N ILE A 16 -34.77 -28.60 14.01
CA ILE A 16 -33.67 -28.90 14.91
C ILE A 16 -32.60 -28.00 14.34
N MET A 17 -32.40 -26.85 14.99
CA MET A 17 -31.20 -26.06 14.83
C MET A 17 -30.06 -26.91 15.38
N ALA A 18 -29.70 -27.97 14.63
CA ALA A 18 -28.60 -28.85 14.94
C ALA A 18 -27.38 -27.95 14.94
N LYS A 19 -26.78 -27.77 16.12
CA LYS A 19 -25.78 -26.74 16.36
C LYS A 19 -24.67 -26.85 15.30
N SER A 20 -24.59 -25.87 14.43
CA SER A 20 -23.49 -25.72 13.49
C SER A 20 -22.29 -25.06 14.16
N LYS A 21 -21.10 -25.21 13.59
CA LYS A 21 -19.90 -24.54 14.11
C LYS A 21 -20.02 -23.02 13.91
N ASN A 22 -19.85 -22.26 15.00
CA ASN A 22 -20.04 -20.81 14.99
C ASN A 22 -18.88 -20.04 14.32
N HIS A 23 -17.64 -20.56 14.34
CA HIS A 23 -16.48 -19.90 13.76
C HIS A 23 -15.32 -20.87 13.46
N THR A 24 -14.53 -20.61 12.40
CA THR A 24 -13.28 -21.36 12.14
C THR A 24 -12.25 -20.59 11.30
N THR A 25 -10.99 -20.65 11.73
CA THR A 25 -9.81 -20.13 10.98
C THR A 25 -8.99 -21.26 10.32
N HIS A 26 -9.48 -22.51 10.36
CA HIS A 26 -8.70 -23.72 10.08
C HIS A 26 -7.99 -23.75 8.71
N ASN A 27 -8.65 -23.28 7.65
CA ASN A 27 -8.07 -23.28 6.29
C ASN A 27 -7.67 -21.87 5.81
N GLN A 28 -7.70 -20.86 6.66
CA GLN A 28 -7.42 -19.47 6.24
C GLN A 28 -5.93 -19.30 5.96
N SER A 29 -5.07 -19.74 6.89
CA SER A 29 -3.62 -19.68 6.72
C SER A 29 -3.16 -20.41 5.46
N ARG A 30 -3.64 -21.63 5.21
CA ARG A 30 -3.28 -22.40 4.01
C ARG A 30 -3.64 -21.64 2.73
N LYS A 31 -4.83 -21.02 2.65
CA LYS A 31 -5.23 -20.21 1.49
C LYS A 31 -4.36 -18.96 1.31
N TRP A 32 -4.03 -18.24 2.37
CA TRP A 32 -3.17 -17.06 2.29
C TRP A 32 -1.74 -17.41 1.82
N HIS A 33 -1.23 -18.57 2.21
CA HIS A 33 0.10 -19.03 1.83
C HIS A 33 0.17 -19.72 0.46
N ARG A 34 -0.95 -20.16 -0.15
CA ARG A 34 -0.96 -20.71 -1.52
C ARG A 34 -0.34 -19.74 -2.54
N ASN A 35 -0.67 -18.46 -2.43
CA ASN A 35 -0.10 -17.41 -3.29
C ASN A 35 1.10 -16.68 -2.62
N GLY A 36 1.36 -17.00 -1.35
CA GLY A 36 2.33 -16.35 -0.48
C GLY A 36 1.89 -14.96 -0.02
N ILE A 37 2.11 -14.66 1.26
CA ILE A 37 1.87 -13.32 1.82
C ILE A 37 3.03 -12.42 1.39
N LYS A 38 2.81 -11.61 0.35
CA LYS A 38 3.84 -10.70 -0.18
C LYS A 38 3.94 -9.44 0.68
N LYS A 39 5.17 -9.03 1.00
CA LYS A 39 5.44 -7.75 1.64
C LYS A 39 5.14 -6.60 0.65
N PRO A 40 4.72 -5.42 1.13
CA PRO A 40 4.61 -4.26 0.25
C PRO A 40 5.98 -3.93 -0.37
N ARG A 41 5.96 -3.52 -1.63
CA ARG A 41 7.19 -3.17 -2.36
C ARG A 41 7.74 -1.86 -1.81
N SER A 42 9.00 -1.87 -1.35
CA SER A 42 9.71 -0.63 -1.05
C SER A 42 10.18 0.03 -2.35
N GLN A 43 9.95 1.33 -2.48
CA GLN A 43 10.39 2.14 -3.61
C GLN A 43 11.44 3.14 -3.14
N ARG A 44 12.47 3.42 -3.96
CA ARG A 44 13.54 4.38 -3.61
C ARG A 44 13.00 5.78 -3.27
N TYR A 45 11.94 6.20 -3.97
CA TYR A 45 11.29 7.50 -3.77
C TYR A 45 9.80 7.27 -3.55
N GLU A 46 9.31 7.59 -2.35
CA GLU A 46 7.90 7.49 -1.98
C GLU A 46 7.13 8.78 -2.32
N SER A 47 5.80 8.69 -2.28
CA SER A 47 4.93 9.84 -2.47
C SER A 47 4.96 10.78 -1.26
N LEU A 48 4.96 12.09 -1.49
CA LEU A 48 4.92 13.11 -0.43
C LEU A 48 3.48 13.45 0.04
N LYS A 49 2.54 12.51 -0.10
CA LYS A 49 1.14 12.69 0.31
C LYS A 49 1.06 12.67 1.84
N GLY A 50 0.37 13.64 2.42
CA GLY A 50 0.23 13.76 3.89
C GLY A 50 1.32 14.57 4.57
N VAL A 51 2.31 15.09 3.83
CA VAL A 51 3.29 16.05 4.34
C VAL A 51 2.65 17.43 4.50
N ASP A 52 3.09 18.20 5.50
CA ASP A 52 2.58 19.54 5.80
C ASP A 52 2.43 20.42 4.53
N PRO A 53 1.22 20.95 4.25
CA PRO A 53 0.98 21.80 3.09
C PRO A 53 1.88 23.04 3.03
N LYS A 54 2.24 23.65 4.18
CA LYS A 54 3.10 24.86 4.20
C LYS A 54 4.51 24.52 3.73
N PHE A 55 5.07 23.43 4.22
CA PHE A 55 6.35 22.89 3.75
C PHE A 55 6.31 22.52 2.26
N LEU A 56 5.26 21.83 1.81
CA LEU A 56 5.11 21.45 0.40
C LEU A 56 5.03 22.66 -0.53
N ARG A 57 4.34 23.73 -0.13
CA ARG A 57 4.29 24.99 -0.90
C ARG A 57 5.69 25.56 -1.09
N ASN A 58 6.46 25.70 0.00
CA ASN A 58 7.83 26.21 -0.07
C ASN A 58 8.73 25.34 -0.95
N MET A 59 8.74 24.02 -0.75
CA MET A 59 9.54 23.10 -1.56
C MET A 59 9.19 23.18 -3.06
N ARG A 60 7.91 23.35 -3.40
CA ARG A 60 7.46 23.54 -4.79
C ARG A 60 8.01 24.84 -5.39
N PHE A 61 7.98 25.95 -4.63
CA PHE A 61 8.56 27.21 -5.08
C PHE A 61 10.09 27.14 -5.24
N ALA A 62 10.79 26.51 -4.30
CA ALA A 62 12.24 26.29 -4.41
C ALA A 62 12.60 25.51 -5.68
N LYS A 63 11.95 24.35 -5.89
CA LYS A 63 12.14 23.53 -7.10
C LYS A 63 11.80 24.28 -8.39
N LYS A 64 10.76 25.13 -8.37
CA LYS A 64 10.35 25.95 -9.53
C LYS A 64 11.43 26.95 -9.95
N HIS A 65 12.14 27.57 -8.99
CA HIS A 65 13.09 28.66 -9.26
C HIS A 65 14.56 28.25 -9.35
N ASN A 66 14.89 26.98 -9.15
CA ASN A 66 16.27 26.47 -9.28
C ASN A 66 16.94 26.80 -10.63
N LYS A 67 16.17 26.96 -11.71
CA LYS A 67 16.71 27.31 -13.04
C LYS A 67 17.46 28.66 -13.05
N LYS A 68 17.09 29.60 -12.18
CA LYS A 68 17.72 30.93 -12.12
C LYS A 68 19.18 30.87 -11.63
N GLY A 69 19.52 29.88 -10.81
CA GLY A 69 20.84 29.75 -10.18
C GLY A 69 21.87 28.93 -10.99
N ILE A 70 21.46 28.32 -12.10
CA ILE A 70 22.27 27.31 -12.81
C ILE A 70 23.63 27.87 -13.24
N LYS A 71 23.68 29.07 -13.84
CA LYS A 71 24.95 29.66 -14.33
C LYS A 71 25.96 29.87 -13.20
N LYS A 72 25.51 30.36 -12.05
CA LYS A 72 26.37 30.55 -10.86
C LYS A 72 26.84 29.21 -10.30
N MET A 73 25.96 28.23 -10.23
CA MET A 73 26.29 26.88 -9.80
C MET A 73 27.34 26.23 -10.72
N LEU A 74 27.19 26.32 -12.04
CA LEU A 74 28.15 25.79 -13.00
C LEU A 74 29.52 26.45 -12.87
N ALA A 75 29.56 27.79 -12.77
CA ALA A 75 30.80 28.53 -12.58
C ALA A 75 31.51 28.15 -11.27
N ASN A 76 30.75 27.98 -10.19
CA ASN A 76 31.31 27.55 -8.90
C ASN A 76 31.78 26.09 -8.95
N ASN A 77 31.04 25.20 -9.61
CA ASN A 77 31.43 23.81 -9.78
C ASN A 77 32.72 23.68 -10.60
N ALA A 78 32.88 24.47 -11.66
CA ALA A 78 34.11 24.51 -12.46
C ALA A 78 35.31 25.02 -11.63
N LYS A 79 35.11 26.05 -10.82
CA LYS A 79 36.12 26.55 -9.87
C LYS A 79 36.51 25.48 -8.85
N ASN A 80 35.53 24.80 -8.27
CA ASN A 80 35.75 23.76 -7.26
C ASN A 80 36.40 22.50 -7.85
N ALA A 81 36.08 22.14 -9.09
CA ALA A 81 36.71 21.03 -9.79
C ALA A 81 38.18 21.33 -10.12
N ALA A 82 38.51 22.59 -10.45
CA ALA A 82 39.89 23.02 -10.67
C ALA A 82 40.72 23.11 -9.36
N SER A 83 40.06 23.27 -8.21
CA SER A 83 40.71 23.31 -6.88
C SER A 83 40.68 21.98 -6.13
N ALA A 84 40.10 20.92 -6.70
CA ALA A 84 39.99 19.63 -6.04
C ALA A 84 41.36 18.92 -6.04
N PRO A 85 41.90 18.52 -4.88
CA PRO A 85 43.13 17.73 -4.83
C PRO A 85 42.91 16.39 -5.55
N ALA A 86 43.91 15.97 -6.35
CA ALA A 86 43.87 14.71 -7.09
C ALA A 86 43.49 13.54 -6.16
N PRO A 87 42.65 12.58 -6.61
CA PRO A 87 42.30 11.44 -5.80
C PRO A 87 43.59 10.73 -5.38
N ALA A 88 43.80 10.59 -4.06
CA ALA A 88 44.96 9.90 -3.52
C ALA A 88 45.04 8.51 -4.15
N ALA A 89 46.20 8.17 -4.73
CA ALA A 89 46.44 6.87 -5.33
C ALA A 89 46.12 5.78 -4.31
N ALA A 90 45.13 4.94 -4.63
CA ALA A 90 44.73 3.83 -3.79
C ALA A 90 45.92 2.87 -3.64
N LYS A 91 46.24 2.51 -2.39
CA LYS A 91 47.21 1.44 -2.05
C LYS A 91 46.66 0.08 -2.45
#